data_AF-A0A401RM70-F1
#
_entry.id   AF-A0A401RM70-F1
#
_cell.length_a   1.000
_cell.length_b   1.000
_cell.length_c   1.000
_cell.angle_alpha   90.00
_cell.angle_beta   90.00
_cell.angle_gamma   90.00
#
_symmetry.space_group_name_H-M   'P 1'
#
loop_
_entity.id
_entity.type
_entity.pdbx_description
1 polymer ?
#
loop_
_entity_poly.entity_id
_entity_poly.type
_entity_poly.pdbx_seq_one_letter_code
_entity_poly.pdbx_strand_id
1 'polypeptide(L)'
;MITVSDRSLDNCCLSDAMTVLGSYCEDNASLSEVWIQQGLFPCFYFTLVSTVLLSIAFLFGSLLYVCYNMYGTTMEPKYVPRSRLFFLQLFLSVVLLLQFGIYILWQSFGLGTVYGYTIVYSCLSIFGWLCTIVLLHLERTKVLIRDRTRGHSTILLLFWALAFAAENLAFVSWRSPLWWWSLDNTDHKVHFSLWMVRYICTFLLFVLGLKAPGLPRRPYMLMINEDERDVEYNQPLLNRNGTSQSTWKDFCKKVQLLVPYMWPKGNILLQVLVLFCLGLLATERVINVFVPIYYRNIVNELSGGAPWKTLALTVCIYVILKFLQGGGAGASGFISNMRSFLWIRVQQYTNRQVQTGLFAHLHALSLRWHLGRKTGEVLRSVDRGTSSINSLLSYIVFSILPTIADIIIGIVYFTTNFNAWFGLIVFVCMALYLTITIVITEWRTKYRREMNTRDNEAKSKAVDSLLNFETVKYYNAESYEVNRFNDAILKYQVRAPERHPNRGITAE
;
A
#
# COMPACT_ATOMS: atom_id res chain seq x y z
N MET A 1 -73.74 35.43 1.44
CA MET A 1 -74.90 34.54 1.28
C MET A 1 -74.48 33.47 0.29
N ILE A 2 -74.65 32.20 0.66
CA ILE A 2 -74.57 30.98 -0.18
C ILE A 2 -73.16 30.38 -0.38
N THR A 3 -72.84 29.49 0.57
CA THR A 3 -72.19 28.20 0.36
C THR A 3 -73.16 27.18 -0.28
N VAL A 4 -72.62 26.00 -0.62
CA VAL A 4 -73.28 24.69 -0.91
C VAL A 4 -73.56 24.46 -2.40
N SER A 5 -72.99 23.50 -3.15
CA SER A 5 -72.56 22.08 -2.98
C SER A 5 -73.39 21.23 -3.95
N ASP A 6 -72.66 20.31 -4.61
CA ASP A 6 -73.04 18.94 -4.98
C ASP A 6 -73.55 18.57 -6.39
N ARG A 7 -72.86 17.52 -6.89
CA ARG A 7 -73.30 16.40 -7.75
C ARG A 7 -73.47 16.71 -9.25
N SER A 8 -73.00 15.89 -10.19
CA SER A 8 -72.66 14.45 -10.14
C SER A 8 -72.15 13.96 -11.50
N LEU A 9 -71.41 12.84 -11.45
CA LEU A 9 -71.32 11.74 -12.43
C LEU A 9 -70.34 11.89 -13.60
N ASP A 10 -69.20 11.22 -13.43
CA ASP A 10 -68.80 10.05 -14.22
C ASP A 10 -68.99 10.14 -15.74
N ASN A 11 -67.87 10.31 -16.43
CA ASN A 11 -67.53 9.42 -17.54
C ASN A 11 -66.01 9.22 -17.58
N CYS A 12 -65.60 8.18 -16.89
CA CYS A 12 -64.37 7.46 -17.10
C CYS A 12 -64.38 6.86 -18.52
N CYS A 13 -63.38 7.19 -19.34
CA CYS A 13 -62.66 6.27 -20.21
C CYS A 13 -61.71 7.06 -21.12
N LEU A 14 -60.43 6.68 -21.10
CA LEU A 14 -59.32 7.10 -21.97
C LEU A 14 -58.78 8.51 -21.71
N SER A 15 -57.91 8.62 -20.69
CA SER A 15 -56.81 9.58 -20.75
C SER A 15 -55.52 8.83 -20.45
N ASP A 16 -54.59 8.93 -21.39
CA ASP A 16 -53.40 8.11 -21.50
C ASP A 16 -52.54 8.16 -20.24
N ALA A 17 -52.07 6.98 -19.82
CA ALA A 17 -51.04 6.80 -18.81
C ALA A 17 -49.69 7.29 -19.34
N MET A 18 -49.52 8.60 -19.48
CA MET A 18 -48.28 9.22 -19.96
C MET A 18 -47.53 9.85 -18.79
N THR A 19 -46.35 9.33 -18.51
CA THR A 19 -45.40 9.91 -17.56
C THR A 19 -45.02 11.32 -18.03
N VAL A 20 -45.31 12.34 -17.20
CA VAL A 20 -44.93 13.72 -17.51
C VAL A 20 -43.47 13.93 -17.10
N LEU A 21 -42.60 14.17 -18.08
CA LEU A 21 -41.22 14.54 -17.87
C LEU A 21 -41.17 15.97 -17.29
N GLY A 22 -40.68 16.11 -16.05
CA GLY A 22 -40.52 17.40 -15.40
C GLY A 22 -39.30 18.18 -15.92
N SER A 23 -39.10 19.39 -15.37
CA SER A 23 -37.86 20.15 -15.48
C SER A 23 -36.64 19.34 -14.97
N TYR A 24 -35.42 19.70 -15.39
CA TYR A 24 -34.22 18.92 -15.08
C TYR A 24 -33.94 18.84 -13.56
N CYS A 25 -34.17 19.94 -12.85
CA CYS A 25 -34.25 20.02 -11.39
C CYS A 25 -35.63 20.56 -10.99
N GLU A 26 -36.03 20.37 -9.74
CA GLU A 26 -37.29 20.91 -9.18
C GLU A 26 -37.45 22.43 -9.41
N ASP A 27 -38.68 22.86 -9.70
CA ASP A 27 -38.99 24.23 -10.09
C ASP A 27 -38.53 25.23 -9.01
N ASN A 28 -37.63 26.15 -9.40
CA ASN A 28 -36.90 27.21 -8.66
C ASN A 28 -35.42 26.95 -8.31
N ALA A 29 -34.82 25.80 -8.61
CA ALA A 29 -33.40 25.54 -8.29
C ALA A 29 -32.49 25.45 -9.54
N SER A 30 -31.34 26.13 -9.49
CA SER A 30 -30.28 26.03 -10.51
C SER A 30 -29.21 25.01 -10.11
N LEU A 31 -28.53 24.40 -11.10
CA LEU A 31 -27.42 23.46 -10.86
C LEU A 31 -26.27 24.07 -10.02
N SER A 32 -26.17 25.40 -9.98
CA SER A 32 -25.13 26.14 -9.26
C SER A 32 -25.33 26.21 -7.74
N GLU A 33 -26.51 25.88 -7.22
CA GLU A 33 -26.75 25.89 -5.77
C GLU A 33 -26.36 24.55 -5.13
N VAL A 34 -25.20 24.55 -4.46
CA VAL A 34 -24.61 23.33 -3.88
C VAL A 34 -25.20 22.98 -2.51
N TRP A 35 -25.61 23.98 -1.74
CA TRP A 35 -26.02 23.83 -0.33
C TRP A 35 -27.34 24.54 -0.06
N ILE A 36 -28.39 23.78 0.22
CA ILE A 36 -29.75 24.29 0.49
C ILE A 36 -30.31 23.54 1.71
N GLN A 37 -30.98 24.26 2.62
CA GLN A 37 -31.67 23.67 3.78
C GLN A 37 -30.83 22.66 4.60
N GLN A 38 -29.62 23.05 4.99
CA GLN A 38 -28.70 22.26 5.83
C GLN A 38 -28.24 20.91 5.22
N GLY A 39 -28.25 20.78 3.89
CA GLY A 39 -27.70 19.62 3.19
C GLY A 39 -27.29 19.91 1.75
N LEU A 40 -26.75 18.89 1.09
CA LEU A 40 -26.44 18.92 -0.34
C LEU A 40 -27.72 18.82 -1.16
N PHE A 41 -27.83 19.63 -2.21
CA PHE A 41 -29.00 19.58 -3.09
C PHE A 41 -28.99 18.26 -3.91
N PRO A 42 -30.08 17.46 -3.92
CA PRO A 42 -30.11 16.16 -4.61
C PRO A 42 -29.78 16.24 -6.10
N CYS A 43 -30.28 17.26 -6.82
CA CYS A 43 -30.01 17.42 -8.26
C CYS A 43 -28.51 17.57 -8.55
N PHE A 44 -27.81 18.38 -7.75
CA PHE A 44 -26.36 18.58 -7.87
C PHE A 44 -25.58 17.30 -7.50
N TYR A 45 -25.95 16.67 -6.39
CA TYR A 45 -25.28 15.48 -5.88
C TYR A 45 -25.33 14.30 -6.86
N PHE A 46 -26.53 13.91 -7.32
CA PHE A 46 -26.68 12.75 -8.21
C PHE A 46 -26.05 12.98 -9.59
N THR A 47 -26.11 14.22 -10.11
CA THR A 47 -25.46 14.58 -11.37
C THR A 47 -23.94 14.56 -11.25
N LEU A 48 -23.37 15.13 -10.18
CA LEU A 48 -21.93 15.17 -9.97
C LEU A 48 -21.34 13.77 -9.75
N VAL A 49 -21.97 12.96 -8.90
CA VAL A 49 -21.47 11.61 -8.57
C VAL A 49 -21.45 10.72 -9.82
N SER A 50 -22.52 10.71 -10.59
CA SER A 50 -22.61 9.87 -11.80
C SER A 50 -21.65 10.30 -12.90
N THR A 51 -21.49 11.61 -13.13
CA THR A 51 -20.54 12.15 -14.12
C THR A 51 -19.10 11.87 -13.73
N VAL A 52 -18.72 12.06 -12.46
CA VAL A 52 -17.36 11.77 -11.97
C VAL A 52 -17.04 10.28 -12.08
N LEU A 53 -17.94 9.40 -11.60
CA LEU A 53 -17.72 7.94 -11.67
C LEU A 53 -17.58 7.45 -13.11
N LEU A 54 -18.44 7.94 -14.01
CA LEU A 54 -18.36 7.59 -15.43
C LEU A 54 -17.06 8.11 -16.08
N SER A 55 -16.67 9.36 -15.82
CA SER A 55 -15.47 9.93 -16.41
C SER A 55 -14.22 9.13 -16.08
N ILE A 56 -14.13 8.62 -14.85
CA ILE A 56 -13.02 7.80 -14.38
C ILE A 56 -13.07 6.40 -15.00
N ALA A 57 -14.24 5.76 -14.98
CA ALA A 57 -14.43 4.45 -15.58
C ALA A 57 -14.15 4.46 -17.09
N PHE A 58 -14.54 5.53 -17.79
CA PHE A 58 -14.39 5.63 -19.24
C PHE A 58 -12.97 6.04 -19.65
N LEU A 59 -12.43 7.16 -19.13
CA LEU A 59 -11.12 7.66 -19.56
C LEU A 59 -9.98 6.74 -19.10
N PHE A 60 -9.92 6.43 -17.81
CA PHE A 60 -8.85 5.59 -17.28
C PHE A 60 -9.10 4.10 -17.60
N GLY A 61 -10.36 3.66 -17.65
CA GLY A 61 -10.69 2.29 -18.04
C GLY A 61 -10.40 2.00 -19.50
N SER A 62 -10.70 2.89 -20.44
CA SER A 62 -10.34 2.71 -21.85
C SER A 62 -8.83 2.68 -22.06
N LEU A 63 -8.07 3.54 -21.35
CA LEU A 63 -6.61 3.52 -21.39
C LEU A 63 -6.05 2.19 -20.91
N LEU A 64 -6.57 1.63 -19.81
CA LEU A 64 -6.20 0.30 -19.35
C LEU A 64 -6.57 -0.78 -20.36
N TYR A 65 -7.78 -0.73 -20.90
CA TYR A 65 -8.24 -1.70 -21.89
C TYR A 65 -7.28 -1.76 -23.09
N VAL A 66 -6.89 -0.60 -23.64
CA VAL A 66 -5.91 -0.50 -24.73
C VAL A 66 -4.55 -1.04 -24.29
N CYS A 67 -4.07 -0.69 -23.09
CA CYS A 67 -2.78 -1.15 -22.56
C CYS A 67 -2.72 -2.68 -22.42
N TYR A 68 -3.78 -3.30 -21.90
CA TYR A 68 -3.90 -4.75 -21.80
C TYR A 68 -4.07 -5.42 -23.16
N ASN A 69 -4.66 -4.76 -24.15
CA ASN A 69 -4.75 -5.32 -25.49
C ASN A 69 -3.41 -5.26 -26.24
N MET A 70 -2.62 -4.21 -26.01
CA MET A 70 -1.31 -4.00 -26.64
C MET A 70 -0.17 -4.79 -25.98
N TYR A 71 -0.15 -4.86 -24.65
CA TYR A 71 0.99 -5.39 -23.87
C TYR A 71 0.63 -6.59 -22.98
N GLY A 72 -0.63 -7.04 -23.02
CA GLY A 72 -1.11 -8.14 -22.19
C GLY A 72 -0.95 -9.50 -22.86
N THR A 73 -0.43 -10.47 -22.12
CA THR A 73 -0.42 -11.89 -22.51
C THR A 73 -1.62 -12.61 -21.90
N THR A 74 -2.26 -13.49 -22.66
CA THR A 74 -3.38 -14.30 -22.17
C THR A 74 -2.88 -15.36 -21.18
N MET A 75 -3.51 -15.45 -19.99
CA MET A 75 -3.19 -16.52 -19.05
C MET A 75 -3.71 -17.87 -19.57
N GLU A 76 -2.90 -18.92 -19.43
CA GLU A 76 -3.39 -20.28 -19.63
C GLU A 76 -4.43 -20.65 -18.57
N PRO A 77 -5.49 -21.41 -18.93
CA PRO A 77 -6.61 -21.71 -18.04
C PRO A 77 -6.21 -22.48 -16.77
N LYS A 78 -5.04 -23.14 -16.77
CA LYS A 78 -4.50 -23.90 -15.63
C LYS A 78 -4.09 -23.00 -14.46
N TYR A 79 -3.70 -21.75 -14.72
CA TYR A 79 -3.16 -20.82 -13.71
C TYR A 79 -4.17 -19.78 -13.22
N VAL A 80 -5.39 -19.78 -13.75
CA VAL A 80 -6.47 -18.90 -13.31
C VAL A 80 -7.05 -19.44 -11.99
N PRO A 81 -6.90 -18.74 -10.85
CA PRO A 81 -7.38 -19.24 -9.56
C PRO A 81 -8.91 -19.32 -9.55
N ARG A 82 -9.46 -20.50 -9.20
CA ARG A 82 -10.90 -20.68 -8.96
C ARG A 82 -11.25 -20.23 -7.53
N SER A 83 -11.41 -18.93 -7.32
CA SER A 83 -11.80 -18.40 -6.00
C SER A 83 -13.31 -18.09 -5.94
N ARG A 84 -13.98 -18.58 -4.89
CA ARG A 84 -15.41 -18.24 -4.62
C ARG A 84 -15.60 -16.74 -4.35
N LEU A 85 -14.56 -16.08 -3.84
CA LEU A 85 -14.56 -14.65 -3.56
C LEU A 85 -14.60 -13.79 -4.84
N PHE A 86 -14.01 -14.24 -5.95
CA PHE A 86 -14.16 -13.56 -7.24
C PHE A 86 -15.60 -13.65 -7.76
N PHE A 87 -16.25 -14.81 -7.60
CA PHE A 87 -17.65 -14.95 -7.98
C PHE A 87 -18.56 -14.02 -7.16
N LEU A 88 -18.29 -13.90 -5.85
CA LEU A 88 -18.97 -12.93 -4.99
C LEU A 88 -18.76 -11.48 -5.47
N GLN A 89 -17.54 -11.12 -5.88
CA GLN A 89 -17.21 -9.79 -6.40
C GLN A 89 -17.93 -9.48 -7.72
N LEU A 90 -18.01 -10.44 -8.62
CA LEU A 90 -18.78 -10.30 -9.87
C LEU A 90 -20.28 -10.18 -9.57
N PHE A 91 -20.80 -11.03 -8.68
CA PHE A 91 -22.20 -11.01 -8.26
C PHE A 91 -22.60 -9.65 -7.68
N LEU A 92 -21.82 -9.11 -6.74
CA LEU A 92 -22.07 -7.79 -6.14
C LEU A 92 -22.07 -6.67 -7.19
N SER A 93 -21.18 -6.73 -8.18
CA SER A 93 -21.12 -5.74 -9.27
C SER A 93 -22.36 -5.80 -10.17
N VAL A 94 -22.86 -7.01 -10.46
CA VAL A 94 -24.10 -7.23 -11.23
C VAL A 94 -25.33 -6.78 -10.45
N VAL A 95 -25.39 -7.06 -9.14
CA VAL A 95 -26.49 -6.60 -8.26
C VAL A 95 -26.60 -5.08 -8.28
N LEU A 96 -25.48 -4.35 -8.21
CA LEU A 96 -25.47 -2.88 -8.30
C LEU A 96 -25.96 -2.38 -9.66
N LEU A 97 -25.55 -3.01 -10.76
CA LEU A 97 -26.05 -2.67 -12.10
C LEU A 97 -27.57 -2.87 -12.21
N LEU A 98 -28.07 -4.03 -11.76
CA LEU A 98 -29.50 -4.34 -11.79
C LEU A 98 -30.30 -3.37 -10.93
N GLN A 99 -29.75 -2.90 -9.82
CA GLN A 99 -30.39 -1.95 -8.95
C GLN A 99 -30.69 -0.61 -9.64
N PHE A 100 -29.77 -0.08 -10.45
CA PHE A 100 -30.02 1.14 -11.23
C PHE A 100 -31.11 0.91 -12.29
N GLY A 101 -31.17 -0.29 -12.88
CA GLY A 101 -32.25 -0.67 -13.79
C GLY A 101 -33.62 -0.75 -13.09
N ILE A 102 -33.68 -1.36 -11.91
CA ILE A 102 -34.91 -1.45 -11.08
C ILE A 102 -35.37 -0.04 -10.67
N TYR A 103 -34.45 0.86 -10.36
CA TYR A 103 -34.77 2.25 -10.00
C TYR A 103 -35.43 3.02 -11.15
N ILE A 104 -34.93 2.89 -12.38
CA ILE A 104 -35.57 3.46 -13.58
C ILE A 104 -36.96 2.85 -13.79
N LEU A 105 -37.08 1.52 -13.68
CA LEU A 105 -38.37 0.82 -13.88
C LEU A 105 -39.41 1.28 -12.85
N TRP A 106 -39.04 1.34 -11.57
CA TRP A 106 -39.90 1.86 -10.51
C TRP A 106 -40.38 3.29 -10.82
N GLN A 107 -39.48 4.14 -11.31
CA GLN A 107 -39.80 5.52 -11.65
C GLN A 107 -40.66 5.64 -12.92
N SER A 108 -40.59 4.68 -13.84
CA SER A 108 -41.47 4.61 -15.01
C SER A 108 -42.88 4.08 -14.71
N PHE A 109 -43.03 3.23 -13.68
CA PHE A 109 -44.31 2.67 -13.26
C PHE A 109 -44.99 3.46 -12.13
N GLY A 110 -44.25 4.33 -11.43
CA GLY A 110 -44.77 5.20 -10.39
C GLY A 110 -45.56 6.39 -10.97
N LEU A 111 -46.70 6.71 -10.35
CA LEU A 111 -47.60 7.82 -10.71
C LEU A 111 -47.03 9.23 -10.40
N GLY A 112 -45.71 9.39 -10.32
CA GLY A 112 -45.03 10.63 -9.92
C GLY A 112 -44.35 11.38 -11.07
N THR A 113 -44.04 12.66 -10.86
CA THR A 113 -43.22 13.44 -11.81
C THR A 113 -41.78 12.90 -11.85
N VAL A 114 -41.27 12.66 -13.05
CA VAL A 114 -39.89 12.18 -13.24
C VAL A 114 -38.99 13.37 -13.58
N TYR A 115 -38.03 13.66 -12.70
CA TYR A 115 -37.04 14.71 -12.92
C TYR A 115 -35.91 14.24 -13.83
N GLY A 116 -35.37 15.14 -14.65
CA GLY A 116 -34.31 14.81 -15.61
C GLY A 116 -33.03 14.26 -14.96
N TYR A 117 -32.67 14.72 -13.76
CA TYR A 117 -31.45 14.27 -13.08
C TYR A 117 -31.47 12.80 -12.66
N THR A 118 -32.64 12.20 -12.37
CA THR A 118 -32.73 10.78 -11.95
C THR A 118 -32.46 9.83 -13.12
N ILE A 119 -32.91 10.22 -14.33
CA ILE A 119 -32.65 9.49 -15.58
C ILE A 119 -31.16 9.54 -15.91
N VAL A 120 -30.55 10.73 -15.86
CA VAL A 120 -29.12 10.91 -16.13
C VAL A 120 -28.28 10.11 -15.14
N TYR A 121 -28.58 10.21 -13.84
CA TYR A 121 -27.87 9.46 -12.79
C TYR A 121 -27.87 7.96 -13.06
N SER A 122 -29.03 7.40 -13.42
CA SER A 122 -29.20 5.97 -13.62
C SER A 122 -28.51 5.47 -14.89
N CYS A 123 -28.68 6.17 -16.01
CA CYS A 123 -28.04 5.82 -17.29
C CYS A 123 -26.51 5.87 -17.21
N LEU A 124 -25.95 6.95 -16.65
CA LEU A 124 -24.50 7.09 -16.50
C LEU A 124 -23.92 6.05 -15.53
N SER A 125 -24.65 5.72 -14.45
CA SER A 125 -24.23 4.71 -13.48
C SER A 125 -24.24 3.30 -14.09
N ILE A 126 -25.27 2.93 -14.86
CA ILE A 126 -25.33 1.64 -15.56
C ILE A 126 -24.11 1.47 -16.48
N PHE A 127 -23.79 2.50 -17.26
CA PHE A 127 -22.63 2.46 -18.16
C PHE A 127 -21.31 2.36 -17.38
N GLY A 128 -21.17 3.12 -16.28
CA GLY A 128 -20.00 3.05 -15.41
C GLY A 128 -19.76 1.64 -14.86
N TRP A 129 -20.80 1.01 -14.30
CA TRP A 129 -20.70 -0.36 -13.75
C TRP A 129 -20.48 -1.42 -14.83
N LEU A 130 -21.02 -1.25 -16.04
CA LEU A 130 -20.72 -2.12 -17.19
C LEU A 130 -19.22 -2.08 -17.54
N CYS A 131 -18.64 -0.88 -17.64
CA CYS A 131 -17.20 -0.72 -17.90
C CYS A 131 -16.35 -1.41 -16.82
N THR A 132 -16.74 -1.29 -15.54
CA THR A 132 -16.07 -1.94 -14.41
C THR A 132 -16.08 -3.47 -14.52
N ILE A 133 -17.22 -4.07 -14.90
CA ILE A 133 -17.34 -5.53 -15.09
C ILE A 133 -16.44 -6.02 -16.25
N VAL A 134 -16.42 -5.28 -17.36
CA VAL A 134 -15.54 -5.59 -18.51
C VAL A 134 -14.07 -5.55 -18.10
N LEU A 135 -13.66 -4.52 -17.35
CA LEU A 135 -12.29 -4.40 -16.83
C LEU A 135 -11.93 -5.54 -15.86
N LEU A 136 -12.85 -5.90 -14.95
CA LEU A 136 -12.66 -7.02 -14.02
C LEU A 136 -12.43 -8.34 -14.78
N HIS A 137 -13.18 -8.58 -15.87
CA HIS A 137 -13.02 -9.78 -16.67
C HIS A 137 -11.69 -9.78 -17.45
N LEU A 138 -11.30 -8.63 -17.95
CA LEU A 138 -10.05 -8.44 -18.69
C LEU A 138 -8.83 -8.67 -17.77
N GLU A 139 -8.83 -8.16 -16.53
CA GLU A 139 -7.76 -8.38 -15.55
C GLU A 139 -7.59 -9.86 -15.15
N ARG A 140 -8.67 -10.64 -15.19
CA ARG A 140 -8.62 -12.07 -14.89
C ARG A 140 -8.02 -12.88 -16.04
N THR A 141 -8.17 -12.42 -17.27
CA THR A 141 -7.81 -13.17 -18.48
C THR A 141 -6.45 -12.76 -19.05
N LYS A 142 -6.07 -11.48 -18.91
CA LYS A 142 -4.80 -10.93 -19.44
C LYS A 142 -3.89 -10.43 -18.32
N VAL A 143 -2.59 -10.64 -18.48
CA VAL A 143 -1.54 -10.18 -17.56
C VAL A 143 -0.58 -9.26 -18.27
N LEU A 144 -0.21 -8.16 -17.60
CA LEU A 144 0.86 -7.26 -18.04
C LEU A 144 2.23 -7.81 -17.61
N ILE A 145 3.20 -7.76 -18.53
CA ILE A 145 4.55 -8.35 -18.38
C ILE A 145 5.39 -7.66 -17.29
N ARG A 146 5.05 -6.43 -16.89
CA ARG A 146 5.83 -5.64 -15.95
C ARG A 146 5.15 -5.60 -14.58
N ASP A 147 5.61 -6.50 -13.70
CA ASP A 147 5.39 -6.57 -12.24
C ASP A 147 4.08 -5.98 -11.70
N ARG A 148 3.14 -6.87 -11.37
CA ARG A 148 2.00 -6.50 -10.51
C ARG A 148 2.01 -7.31 -9.22
N THR A 149 2.64 -6.73 -8.20
CA THR A 149 2.52 -7.17 -6.81
C THR A 149 1.15 -6.79 -6.25
N ARG A 150 0.39 -7.78 -5.74
CA ARG A 150 -0.70 -7.62 -4.77
C ARG A 150 -1.80 -6.59 -5.14
N GLY A 151 -2.68 -6.89 -6.10
CA GLY A 151 -3.95 -6.16 -6.23
C GLY A 151 -4.53 -6.04 -7.63
N HIS A 152 -5.83 -5.74 -7.71
CA HIS A 152 -6.53 -5.25 -8.90
C HIS A 152 -5.92 -3.95 -9.45
N SER A 153 -6.27 -3.50 -10.67
CA SER A 153 -5.84 -2.20 -11.17
C SER A 153 -6.11 -1.08 -10.18
N THR A 154 -5.19 -0.12 -10.12
CA THR A 154 -5.34 1.07 -9.29
C THR A 154 -6.58 1.86 -9.68
N ILE A 155 -6.97 1.80 -10.96
CA ILE A 155 -8.15 2.45 -11.51
C ILE A 155 -9.42 1.74 -11.04
N LEU A 156 -9.45 0.42 -11.03
CA LEU A 156 -10.59 -0.35 -10.52
C LEU A 156 -10.78 -0.14 -9.00
N LEU A 157 -9.67 -0.11 -8.25
CA LEU A 157 -9.68 0.23 -6.83
C LEU A 157 -10.13 1.68 -6.58
N LEU A 158 -9.67 2.64 -7.40
CA LEU A 158 -10.08 4.04 -7.32
C LEU A 158 -11.57 4.21 -7.58
N PHE A 159 -12.11 3.50 -8.59
CA PHE A 159 -13.53 3.51 -8.89
C PHE A 159 -14.38 3.02 -7.70
N TRP A 160 -14.04 1.85 -7.12
CA TRP A 160 -14.76 1.35 -5.95
C TRP A 160 -14.60 2.23 -4.71
N ALA A 161 -13.41 2.81 -4.51
CA ALA A 161 -13.16 3.73 -3.41
C ALA A 161 -14.01 5.01 -3.54
N LEU A 162 -14.09 5.58 -4.74
CA LEU A 162 -14.91 6.76 -5.01
C LEU A 162 -16.41 6.46 -4.93
N ALA A 163 -16.84 5.29 -5.42
CA ALA A 163 -18.23 4.85 -5.27
C ALA A 163 -18.61 4.73 -3.78
N PHE A 164 -17.75 4.10 -2.96
CA PHE A 164 -17.97 4.01 -1.53
C PHE A 164 -17.92 5.39 -0.84
N ALA A 165 -16.97 6.26 -1.23
CA ALA A 165 -16.87 7.61 -0.68
C ALA A 165 -18.10 8.46 -1.01
N ALA A 166 -18.66 8.34 -2.22
CA ALA A 166 -19.89 9.01 -2.62
C ALA A 166 -21.05 8.59 -1.71
N GLU A 167 -21.24 7.30 -1.46
CA GLU A 167 -22.31 6.82 -0.57
C GLU A 167 -22.15 7.30 0.88
N ASN A 168 -20.93 7.55 1.35
CA ASN A 168 -20.69 8.16 2.67
C ASN A 168 -21.01 9.65 2.70
N LEU A 169 -20.92 10.35 1.56
CA LEU A 169 -21.24 11.77 1.47
C LEU A 169 -22.72 12.04 1.74
N ALA A 170 -23.59 11.03 1.54
CA ALA A 170 -25.00 11.05 1.93
C ALA A 170 -25.24 11.30 3.43
N PHE A 171 -24.27 11.02 4.30
CA PHE A 171 -24.40 11.31 5.74
C PHE A 171 -24.27 12.80 6.07
N VAL A 172 -23.64 13.60 5.19
CA VAL A 172 -23.47 15.05 5.41
C VAL A 172 -24.82 15.77 5.43
N SER A 173 -25.80 15.26 4.70
CA SER A 173 -27.15 15.79 4.55
C SER A 173 -28.18 15.20 5.52
N TRP A 174 -27.74 14.54 6.60
CA TRP A 174 -28.62 13.86 7.59
C TRP A 174 -29.77 14.73 8.11
N ARG A 175 -29.53 16.04 8.29
CA ARG A 175 -30.50 16.97 8.89
C ARG A 175 -31.43 17.63 7.86
N SER A 176 -31.21 17.41 6.56
CA SER A 176 -31.96 18.08 5.51
C SER A 176 -33.31 17.38 5.23
N PRO A 177 -34.41 18.14 5.08
CA PRO A 177 -35.74 17.58 4.82
C PRO A 177 -35.92 17.08 3.37
N LEU A 178 -35.05 17.52 2.46
CA LEU A 178 -35.03 17.12 1.04
C LEU A 178 -34.53 15.68 0.84
N TRP A 179 -33.91 15.09 1.87
CA TRP A 179 -33.34 13.75 1.82
C TRP A 179 -34.28 12.74 2.46
N TRP A 180 -34.11 11.48 2.09
CA TRP A 180 -34.95 10.36 2.52
C TRP A 180 -34.80 9.98 4.01
N TRP A 181 -34.07 10.76 4.82
CA TRP A 181 -33.80 10.48 6.23
C TRP A 181 -35.03 10.60 7.14
N SER A 182 -36.03 11.41 6.75
CA SER A 182 -37.25 11.62 7.56
C SER A 182 -38.19 10.41 7.56
N LEU A 183 -38.08 9.50 6.57
CA LEU A 183 -38.86 8.23 6.48
C LEU A 183 -40.40 8.37 6.53
N ASP A 184 -40.95 9.57 6.41
CA ASP A 184 -42.39 9.83 6.55
C ASP A 184 -43.22 9.23 5.40
N ASN A 185 -42.74 9.40 4.15
CA ASN A 185 -43.42 8.93 2.94
C ASN A 185 -42.94 7.54 2.50
N THR A 186 -43.80 6.81 1.79
CA THR A 186 -43.44 5.53 1.15
C THR A 186 -42.27 5.67 0.19
N ASP A 187 -42.19 6.80 -0.54
CA ASP A 187 -41.10 7.07 -1.48
C ASP A 187 -39.75 7.24 -0.74
N HIS A 188 -39.75 7.95 0.40
CA HIS A 188 -38.55 8.08 1.23
C HIS A 188 -38.08 6.71 1.77
N LYS A 189 -39.01 5.82 2.16
CA LYS A 189 -38.68 4.46 2.60
C LYS A 189 -38.03 3.62 1.49
N VAL A 190 -38.50 3.76 0.25
CA VAL A 190 -37.93 3.07 -0.92
C VAL A 190 -36.55 3.63 -1.28
N HIS A 191 -36.37 4.95 -1.29
CA HIS A 191 -35.06 5.56 -1.55
C HIS A 191 -34.01 5.17 -0.49
N PHE A 192 -34.41 5.13 0.78
CA PHE A 192 -33.56 4.70 1.87
C PHE A 192 -33.14 3.22 1.75
N SER A 193 -34.09 2.31 1.43
CA SER A 193 -33.77 0.89 1.28
C SER A 193 -32.83 0.63 0.10
N LEU A 194 -33.03 1.31 -1.03
CA LEU A 194 -32.12 1.25 -2.18
C LEU A 194 -30.74 1.82 -1.83
N TRP A 195 -30.67 2.94 -1.11
CA TRP A 195 -29.40 3.47 -0.64
C TRP A 195 -28.66 2.49 0.30
N MET A 196 -29.36 1.87 1.25
CA MET A 196 -28.77 0.90 2.19
C MET A 196 -28.17 -0.31 1.47
N VAL A 197 -28.85 -0.85 0.46
CA VAL A 197 -28.33 -1.95 -0.38
C VAL A 197 -27.08 -1.50 -1.14
N ARG A 198 -27.09 -0.30 -1.76
CA ARG A 198 -25.91 0.27 -2.44
C ARG A 198 -24.72 0.40 -1.50
N TYR A 199 -24.95 0.93 -0.30
CA TYR A 199 -23.91 1.14 0.70
C TYR A 199 -23.25 -0.19 1.11
N ILE A 200 -24.04 -1.22 1.42
CA ILE A 200 -23.52 -2.55 1.80
C ILE A 200 -22.76 -3.18 0.63
N CYS A 201 -23.31 -3.15 -0.59
CA CYS A 201 -22.67 -3.75 -1.75
C CYS A 201 -21.36 -3.04 -2.14
N THR A 202 -21.33 -1.71 -2.14
CA THR A 202 -20.12 -0.92 -2.45
C THR A 202 -19.04 -1.09 -1.38
N PHE A 203 -19.41 -1.14 -0.09
CA PHE A 203 -18.48 -1.46 1.00
C PHE A 203 -17.85 -2.83 0.84
N LEU A 204 -18.65 -3.87 0.61
CA LEU A 204 -18.15 -5.24 0.40
C LEU A 204 -17.26 -5.32 -0.84
N LEU A 205 -17.60 -4.63 -1.93
CA LEU A 205 -16.75 -4.55 -3.12
C LEU A 205 -15.41 -3.85 -2.85
N PHE A 206 -15.39 -2.77 -2.07
CA PHE A 206 -14.16 -2.09 -1.69
C PHE A 206 -13.23 -3.01 -0.88
N VAL A 207 -13.77 -3.70 0.13
CA VAL A 207 -13.02 -4.65 0.97
C VAL A 207 -12.49 -5.83 0.16
N LEU A 208 -13.32 -6.41 -0.73
CA LEU A 208 -12.92 -7.50 -1.61
C LEU A 208 -11.88 -7.03 -2.64
N GLY A 209 -12.03 -5.80 -3.15
CA GLY A 209 -11.09 -5.18 -4.08
C GLY A 209 -9.68 -5.09 -3.51
N LEU A 210 -9.52 -4.68 -2.24
CA LEU A 210 -8.23 -4.63 -1.56
C LEU A 210 -7.57 -6.01 -1.38
N LYS A 211 -8.38 -7.07 -1.25
CA LYS A 211 -7.90 -8.45 -1.10
C LYS A 211 -7.56 -9.10 -2.45
N ALA A 212 -8.08 -8.57 -3.55
CA ALA A 212 -7.89 -9.03 -4.94
C ALA A 212 -7.92 -10.56 -5.11
N PRO A 213 -9.03 -11.22 -4.74
CA PRO A 213 -9.12 -12.67 -4.66
C PRO A 213 -9.03 -13.42 -6.01
N GLY A 214 -9.14 -12.71 -7.14
CA GLY A 214 -9.14 -13.28 -8.48
C GLY A 214 -7.75 -13.38 -9.14
N LEU A 215 -6.69 -12.87 -8.50
CA LEU A 215 -5.34 -12.82 -9.08
C LEU A 215 -4.39 -13.79 -8.35
N PRO A 216 -3.48 -14.47 -9.08
CA PRO A 216 -2.48 -15.34 -8.48
C PRO A 216 -1.54 -14.52 -7.56
N ARG A 217 -1.23 -15.06 -6.38
CA ARG A 217 -0.41 -14.37 -5.36
C ARG A 217 1.09 -14.29 -5.70
N ARG A 218 1.57 -15.15 -6.61
CA ARG A 218 2.98 -15.18 -7.07
C ARG A 218 3.08 -14.70 -8.53
N PRO A 219 4.14 -13.95 -8.91
CA PRO A 219 4.35 -13.55 -10.29
C PRO A 219 4.53 -14.80 -11.16
N TYR A 220 3.85 -14.84 -12.31
CA TYR A 220 3.91 -15.98 -13.23
C TYR A 220 5.36 -16.34 -13.65
N MET A 221 6.23 -15.35 -13.83
CA MET A 221 7.65 -15.54 -14.17
C MET A 221 8.51 -16.08 -13.01
N LEU A 222 8.09 -15.90 -11.76
CA LEU A 222 8.89 -16.27 -10.60
C LEU A 222 8.67 -17.73 -10.20
N MET A 223 7.50 -18.31 -10.54
CA MET A 223 7.21 -19.73 -10.35
C MET A 223 8.04 -20.64 -11.26
N ILE A 224 8.53 -20.14 -12.40
CA ILE A 224 9.42 -20.89 -13.30
C ILE A 224 10.87 -20.93 -12.78
N ASN A 225 11.28 -19.92 -12.00
CA ASN A 225 12.68 -19.73 -11.55
C ASN A 225 12.91 -20.03 -10.05
N GLU A 226 11.89 -20.46 -9.30
CA GLU A 226 12.05 -20.86 -7.89
C GLU A 226 12.45 -22.34 -7.75
N ASP A 227 11.95 -23.22 -8.63
CA ASP A 227 12.26 -24.65 -8.57
C ASP A 227 13.75 -24.97 -8.77
N GLU A 228 14.56 -24.03 -9.29
CA GLU A 228 16.02 -24.18 -9.44
C GLU A 228 16.87 -23.51 -8.34
N ARG A 229 16.29 -22.69 -7.44
CA ARG A 229 17.09 -21.82 -6.53
C ARG A 229 17.20 -22.29 -5.08
N ASP A 230 16.40 -23.26 -4.65
CA ASP A 230 16.25 -23.57 -3.23
C ASP A 230 17.28 -24.58 -2.67
N VAL A 231 18.15 -25.18 -3.50
CA VAL A 231 18.98 -26.33 -3.06
C VAL A 231 20.40 -25.96 -2.58
N GLU A 232 20.94 -24.76 -2.85
CA GLU A 232 22.39 -24.53 -2.66
C GLU A 232 22.79 -23.24 -1.90
N TYR A 233 21.97 -22.86 -0.91
CA TYR A 233 22.27 -21.73 -0.03
C TYR A 233 22.75 -22.20 1.35
N ASN A 234 24.07 -22.16 1.57
CA ASN A 234 24.73 -21.50 2.71
C ASN A 234 26.17 -22.00 2.90
N GLN A 235 27.14 -21.25 2.37
CA GLN A 235 28.51 -21.27 2.86
C GLN A 235 29.05 -19.83 2.89
N PRO A 236 29.56 -19.33 4.03
CA PRO A 236 30.37 -18.13 4.08
C PRO A 236 31.83 -18.53 3.86
N LEU A 237 32.43 -17.97 2.81
CA LEU A 237 33.77 -18.34 2.31
C LEU A 237 34.86 -17.34 2.69
N LEU A 238 34.58 -16.40 3.60
CA LEU A 238 35.62 -15.55 4.17
C LEU A 238 36.06 -16.14 5.51
N ASN A 239 37.15 -16.93 5.47
CA ASN A 239 37.98 -17.17 6.64
C ASN A 239 38.67 -15.85 7.01
N ARG A 240 37.95 -14.97 7.71
CA ARG A 240 38.44 -13.66 8.10
C ARG A 240 39.16 -13.81 9.43
N ASN A 241 40.47 -14.06 9.35
CA ASN A 241 41.43 -13.83 10.44
C ASN A 241 41.60 -12.33 10.73
N GLY A 242 40.49 -11.59 10.79
CA GLY A 242 40.45 -10.21 11.25
C GLY A 242 40.04 -10.23 12.71
N THR A 243 40.95 -9.76 13.57
CA THR A 243 40.72 -9.46 14.97
C THR A 243 39.34 -8.85 15.20
N SER A 244 38.74 -9.15 16.36
CA SER A 244 37.44 -8.68 16.83
C SER A 244 37.37 -7.15 16.93
N GLN A 245 37.40 -6.44 15.79
CA GLN A 245 37.20 -5.01 15.72
C GLN A 245 35.70 -4.74 15.75
N SER A 246 35.30 -3.81 16.61
CA SER A 246 33.93 -3.30 16.68
C SER A 246 33.46 -2.90 15.29
N THR A 247 32.27 -3.36 14.91
CA THR A 247 31.61 -3.08 13.62
C THR A 247 31.54 -1.56 13.34
N TRP A 248 31.54 -0.75 14.39
CA TRP A 248 31.36 0.69 14.37
C TRP A 248 32.66 1.49 14.26
N LYS A 249 33.82 0.92 14.61
CA LYS A 249 35.09 1.66 14.76
C LYS A 249 35.61 2.32 13.48
N ASP A 250 35.16 1.86 12.30
CA ASP A 250 35.52 2.41 10.98
C ASP A 250 34.30 2.73 10.10
N PHE A 251 33.11 2.90 10.70
CA PHE A 251 31.89 3.12 9.95
C PHE A 251 31.98 4.36 9.04
N CYS A 252 32.50 5.48 9.57
CA CYS A 252 32.61 6.73 8.83
C CYS A 252 33.54 6.63 7.61
N LYS A 253 34.71 5.99 7.76
CA LYS A 253 35.64 5.74 6.63
C LYS A 253 35.02 4.86 5.55
N LYS A 254 34.27 3.82 5.94
CA LYS A 254 33.57 2.95 4.99
C LYS A 254 32.50 3.72 4.22
N VAL A 255 31.68 4.51 4.92
CA VAL A 255 30.67 5.36 4.26
C VAL A 255 31.32 6.36 3.31
N GLN A 256 32.42 7.00 3.72
CA GLN A 256 33.15 7.97 2.88
C GLN A 256 33.68 7.33 1.58
N LEU A 257 34.09 6.06 1.61
CA LEU A 257 34.48 5.31 0.41
C LEU A 257 33.29 5.00 -0.51
N LEU A 258 32.08 4.86 0.04
CA LEU A 258 30.85 4.51 -0.70
C LEU A 258 30.13 5.74 -1.28
N VAL A 259 30.19 6.89 -0.62
CA VAL A 259 29.58 8.17 -1.07
C VAL A 259 29.92 8.54 -2.53
N PRO A 260 31.17 8.46 -3.01
CA PRO A 260 31.49 8.82 -4.39
C PRO A 260 30.85 7.88 -5.43
N TYR A 261 30.49 6.65 -5.06
CA TYR A 261 29.77 5.72 -5.93
C TYR A 261 28.26 5.95 -5.94
N MET A 262 27.71 6.57 -4.89
CA MET A 262 26.31 7.03 -4.90
C MET A 262 26.07 8.18 -5.84
N TRP A 263 27.04 9.09 -5.94
CA TRP A 263 26.88 10.31 -6.69
C TRP A 263 26.98 9.99 -8.18
N PRO A 264 25.89 10.09 -8.96
CA PRO A 264 25.92 9.80 -10.39
C PRO A 264 26.74 10.88 -11.09
N LYS A 265 28.04 10.63 -11.31
CA LYS A 265 28.91 11.50 -12.08
C LYS A 265 28.58 11.33 -13.57
N GLY A 266 28.15 12.41 -14.22
CA GLY A 266 27.95 12.47 -15.68
C GLY A 266 26.50 12.64 -16.16
N ASN A 267 25.47 12.50 -15.31
CA ASN A 267 24.09 12.77 -15.72
C ASN A 267 23.38 13.75 -14.77
N ILE A 268 23.17 14.97 -15.26
CA ILE A 268 22.56 16.09 -14.50
C ILE A 268 21.14 15.73 -14.04
N LEU A 269 20.37 15.00 -14.85
CA LEU A 269 19.00 14.60 -14.51
C LEU A 269 18.97 13.73 -13.25
N LEU A 270 19.89 12.77 -13.13
CA LEU A 270 19.97 11.91 -11.96
C LEU A 270 20.46 12.67 -10.72
N GLN A 271 21.37 13.64 -10.88
CA GLN A 271 21.81 14.49 -9.77
C GLN A 271 20.65 15.32 -9.22
N VAL A 272 19.86 15.94 -10.10
CA VAL A 272 18.64 16.67 -9.72
C VAL A 272 17.64 15.74 -9.02
N LEU A 273 17.47 14.51 -9.51
CA LEU A 273 16.59 13.52 -8.88
C LEU A 273 17.03 13.17 -7.45
N VAL A 274 18.34 13.00 -7.22
CA VAL A 274 18.90 12.75 -5.89
C VAL A 274 18.66 13.94 -4.97
N LEU A 275 18.93 15.17 -5.43
CA LEU A 275 18.68 16.39 -4.66
C LEU A 275 17.19 16.55 -4.34
N PHE A 276 16.31 16.25 -5.29
CA PHE A 276 14.87 16.29 -5.08
C PHE A 276 14.41 15.24 -4.06
N CYS A 277 14.96 14.02 -4.08
CA CYS A 277 14.70 13.00 -3.06
C CYS A 277 15.16 13.44 -1.66
N LEU A 278 16.32 14.12 -1.55
CA LEU A 278 16.80 14.70 -0.30
C LEU A 278 15.93 15.87 0.16
N GLY A 279 15.42 16.68 -0.77
CA GLY A 279 14.44 17.72 -0.49
C GLY A 279 13.13 17.15 0.07
N LEU A 280 12.58 16.10 -0.55
CA LEU A 280 11.40 15.39 -0.04
C LEU A 280 11.64 14.79 1.35
N LEU A 281 12.83 14.25 1.61
CA LEU A 281 13.22 13.76 2.94
C LEU A 281 13.16 14.89 3.98
N ALA A 282 13.72 16.06 3.67
CA ALA A 282 13.69 17.22 4.57
C ALA A 282 12.26 17.70 4.83
N THR A 283 11.45 17.82 3.77
CA THR A 283 10.04 18.20 3.87
C THR A 283 9.25 17.22 4.74
N GLU A 284 9.50 15.92 4.64
CA GLU A 284 8.88 14.89 5.48
C GLU A 284 9.16 15.13 6.97
N ARG A 285 10.39 15.52 7.33
CA ARG A 285 10.76 15.82 8.74
C ARG A 285 10.08 17.09 9.25
N VAL A 286 10.05 18.13 8.42
CA VAL A 286 9.36 19.38 8.74
C VAL A 286 7.88 19.12 9.03
N ILE A 287 7.22 18.31 8.21
CA ILE A 287 5.81 17.93 8.42
C ILE A 287 5.63 17.14 9.72
N ASN A 288 6.53 16.22 10.04
CA ASN A 288 6.48 15.45 11.29
C ASN A 288 6.46 16.34 12.54
N VAL A 289 7.15 17.48 12.49
CA VAL A 289 7.21 18.46 13.58
C VAL A 289 5.97 19.35 13.60
N PHE A 290 5.46 19.77 12.45
CA PHE A 290 4.27 20.62 12.38
C PHE A 290 2.99 19.91 12.83
N VAL A 291 2.85 18.61 12.58
CA VAL A 291 1.65 17.85 12.94
C VAL A 291 1.25 17.97 14.43
N PRO A 292 2.13 17.73 15.42
CA PRO A 292 1.79 17.93 16.83
C PRO A 292 1.57 19.41 17.20
N ILE A 293 2.22 20.35 16.52
CA ILE A 293 2.02 21.80 16.74
C ILE A 293 0.59 22.19 16.32
N TYR A 294 0.14 21.76 15.15
CA TYR A 294 -1.24 22.01 14.71
C TYR A 294 -2.26 21.29 15.57
N TYR A 295 -1.96 20.10 16.09
CA TYR A 295 -2.81 19.44 17.07
C TYR A 295 -2.98 20.27 18.34
N ARG A 296 -1.89 20.83 18.88
CA ARG A 296 -1.93 21.77 20.01
C ARG A 296 -2.79 23.01 19.68
N ASN A 297 -2.64 23.59 18.49
CA ASN A 297 -3.41 24.77 18.09
C ASN A 297 -4.91 24.49 18.02
N ILE A 298 -5.31 23.33 17.48
CA ILE A 298 -6.72 22.91 17.45
C ILE A 298 -7.28 22.84 18.88
N VAL A 299 -6.58 22.17 19.81
CA VAL A 299 -7.04 22.08 21.20
C VAL A 299 -7.17 23.46 21.84
N ASN A 300 -6.19 24.34 21.63
CA ASN A 300 -6.22 25.70 22.18
C ASN A 300 -7.37 26.54 21.61
N GLU A 301 -7.66 26.44 20.31
CA GLU A 301 -8.76 27.16 19.65
C GLU A 301 -10.13 26.66 20.13
N LEU A 302 -10.28 25.35 20.38
CA LEU A 302 -11.49 24.79 20.99
C LEU A 302 -11.67 25.32 22.42
N SER A 303 -10.61 25.35 23.23
CA SER A 303 -10.68 25.84 24.60
C SER A 303 -10.90 27.36 24.69
N GLY A 304 -10.39 28.12 23.73
CA GLY A 304 -10.48 29.58 23.68
C GLY A 304 -11.77 30.13 23.06
N GLY A 305 -12.67 29.29 22.56
CA GLY A 305 -13.93 29.72 21.94
C GLY A 305 -13.74 30.51 20.64
N ALA A 306 -12.75 30.14 19.82
CA ALA A 306 -12.45 30.83 18.57
C ALA A 306 -13.60 30.74 17.54
N PRO A 307 -13.71 31.70 16.60
CA PRO A 307 -14.73 31.65 15.56
C PRO A 307 -14.59 30.40 14.68
N TRP A 308 -15.73 29.78 14.32
CA TRP A 308 -15.77 28.53 13.53
C TRP A 308 -14.95 28.55 12.24
N LYS A 309 -14.79 29.71 11.60
CA LYS A 309 -13.99 29.88 10.38
C LYS A 309 -12.49 29.62 10.61
N THR A 310 -11.93 30.11 11.71
CA THR A 310 -10.50 29.91 12.01
C THR A 310 -10.25 28.45 12.38
N LEU A 311 -11.13 27.89 13.20
CA LEU A 311 -11.05 26.48 13.60
C LEU A 311 -11.11 25.54 12.38
N ALA A 312 -12.05 25.77 11.47
CA ALA A 312 -12.18 24.97 10.26
C ALA A 312 -10.91 25.01 9.40
N LEU A 313 -10.28 26.19 9.26
CA LEU A 313 -9.03 26.34 8.51
C LEU A 313 -7.88 25.58 9.18
N THR A 314 -7.70 25.71 10.50
CA THR A 314 -6.66 25.00 11.26
C THR A 314 -6.82 23.48 11.16
N VAL A 315 -8.06 22.99 11.25
CA VAL A 315 -8.39 21.56 11.06
C VAL A 315 -8.09 21.10 9.63
N CYS A 316 -8.45 21.89 8.61
CA CYS A 316 -8.12 21.57 7.22
C CYS A 316 -6.61 21.43 7.00
N ILE A 317 -5.80 22.36 7.52
CA ILE A 317 -4.34 22.28 7.42
C ILE A 317 -3.82 21.02 8.13
N TYR A 318 -4.31 20.72 9.34
CA TYR A 318 -3.92 19.52 10.07
C TYR A 318 -4.23 18.23 9.29
N VAL A 319 -5.41 18.12 8.68
CA VAL A 319 -5.79 16.96 7.87
C VAL A 319 -4.88 16.82 6.64
N ILE A 320 -4.56 17.93 5.96
CA ILE A 320 -3.62 17.93 4.83
C ILE A 320 -2.23 17.46 5.29
N LEU A 321 -1.70 18.01 6.39
CA LEU A 321 -0.41 17.60 6.94
C LEU A 321 -0.40 16.12 7.34
N LYS A 322 -1.48 15.61 7.94
CA LYS A 322 -1.65 14.19 8.26
C LYS A 322 -1.74 13.30 7.02
N PHE A 323 -2.35 13.78 5.94
CA PHE A 323 -2.37 13.09 4.66
C PHE A 323 -0.97 13.03 4.03
N LEU A 324 -0.22 14.13 4.07
CA LEU A 324 1.17 14.18 3.58
C LEU A 324 2.11 13.28 4.41
N GLN A 325 1.95 13.29 5.75
CA GLN A 325 2.71 12.46 6.69
C GLN A 325 2.36 10.97 6.58
N GLY A 326 1.09 10.65 6.36
CA GLY A 326 0.54 9.29 6.36
C GLY A 326 0.06 8.84 7.73
N GLY A 327 -1.23 9.04 8.00
CA GLY A 327 -1.83 8.64 9.29
C GLY A 327 -3.34 8.35 9.27
N GLY A 328 -3.97 8.19 8.10
CA GLY A 328 -5.42 7.97 8.00
C GLY A 328 -5.86 6.50 8.04
N ALA A 329 -5.22 5.62 7.26
CA ALA A 329 -5.54 4.18 7.20
C ALA A 329 -4.51 3.36 6.38
N GLY A 330 -3.30 3.88 6.18
CA GLY A 330 -2.25 3.25 5.37
C GLY A 330 -0.90 3.79 5.80
N ALA A 331 -0.02 2.90 6.25
CA ALA A 331 1.17 3.18 7.05
C ALA A 331 2.31 3.97 6.34
N SER A 332 2.07 4.59 5.18
CA SER A 332 3.06 5.40 4.46
C SER A 332 2.46 6.69 3.92
N GLY A 333 3.09 7.82 4.26
CA GLY A 333 2.72 9.14 3.75
C GLY A 333 2.92 9.28 2.24
N PHE A 334 2.14 10.16 1.62
CA PHE A 334 2.25 10.46 0.19
C PHE A 334 3.69 10.85 -0.19
N ILE A 335 4.33 11.69 0.63
CA ILE A 335 5.72 12.12 0.41
C ILE A 335 6.69 10.95 0.51
N SER A 336 6.51 10.08 1.50
CA SER A 336 7.39 8.91 1.69
C SER A 336 7.28 7.92 0.53
N ASN A 337 6.06 7.70 0.02
CA ASN A 337 5.83 6.86 -1.16
C ASN A 337 6.43 7.49 -2.43
N MET A 338 6.21 8.79 -2.65
CA MET A 338 6.78 9.52 -3.79
C MET A 338 8.32 9.47 -3.77
N ARG A 339 8.92 9.76 -2.61
CA ARG A 339 10.38 9.66 -2.40
C ARG A 339 10.88 8.26 -2.70
N SER A 340 10.20 7.23 -2.19
CA SER A 340 10.59 5.82 -2.42
C SER A 340 10.50 5.45 -3.91
N PHE A 341 9.47 5.91 -4.60
CA PHE A 341 9.31 5.69 -6.04
C PHE A 341 10.43 6.33 -6.86
N LEU A 342 10.75 7.59 -6.57
CA LEU A 342 11.84 8.29 -7.25
C LEU A 342 13.21 7.68 -6.94
N TRP A 343 13.42 7.22 -5.70
CA TRP A 343 14.65 6.58 -5.30
C TRP A 343 14.95 5.28 -6.05
N ILE A 344 13.93 4.50 -6.43
CA ILE A 344 14.13 3.25 -7.20
C ILE A 344 14.95 3.52 -8.47
N ARG A 345 14.71 4.63 -9.17
CA ARG A 345 15.49 4.98 -10.39
C ARG A 345 16.97 5.21 -10.08
N VAL A 346 17.26 5.96 -9.00
CA VAL A 346 18.63 6.20 -8.52
C VAL A 346 19.28 4.87 -8.15
N GLN A 347 18.57 4.06 -7.37
CA GLN A 347 19.03 2.78 -6.87
C GLN A 347 19.44 1.82 -7.99
N GLN A 348 18.62 1.74 -9.06
CA GLN A 348 18.92 0.90 -10.22
C GLN A 348 20.15 1.39 -11.00
N TYR A 349 20.29 2.71 -11.16
CA TYR A 349 21.47 3.28 -11.82
C TYR A 349 22.74 3.00 -11.02
N THR A 350 22.72 3.25 -9.70
CA THR A 350 23.86 3.00 -8.82
C THR A 350 24.23 1.51 -8.81
N ASN A 351 23.23 0.62 -8.74
CA ASN A 351 23.47 -0.82 -8.80
C ASN A 351 24.16 -1.23 -10.10
N ARG A 352 23.67 -0.75 -11.25
CA ARG A 352 24.30 -1.00 -12.56
C ARG A 352 25.76 -0.54 -12.57
N GLN A 353 26.03 0.70 -12.15
CA GLN A 353 27.39 1.26 -12.19
C GLN A 353 28.37 0.48 -11.29
N VAL A 354 27.95 0.12 -10.08
CA VAL A 354 28.78 -0.65 -9.16
C VAL A 354 29.02 -2.06 -9.69
N GLN A 355 27.98 -2.73 -10.21
CA GLN A 355 28.13 -4.06 -10.82
C GLN A 355 29.07 -4.03 -12.03
N THR A 356 28.93 -3.06 -12.94
CA THR A 356 29.83 -2.94 -14.10
C THR A 356 31.26 -2.60 -13.70
N GLY A 357 31.44 -1.73 -12.70
CA GLY A 357 32.77 -1.39 -12.19
C GLY A 357 33.47 -2.56 -11.53
N LEU A 358 32.75 -3.33 -10.70
CA LEU A 358 33.27 -4.56 -10.08
C LEU A 358 33.58 -5.63 -11.13
N PHE A 359 32.73 -5.78 -12.15
CA PHE A 359 32.96 -6.72 -13.24
C PHE A 359 34.20 -6.36 -14.07
N ALA A 360 34.38 -5.08 -14.42
CA ALA A 360 35.57 -4.59 -15.10
C ALA A 360 36.84 -4.82 -14.26
N HIS A 361 36.75 -4.57 -12.95
CA HIS A 361 37.86 -4.84 -12.03
C HIS A 361 38.21 -6.33 -11.99
N LEU A 362 37.22 -7.21 -11.87
CA LEU A 362 37.42 -8.67 -11.88
C LEU A 362 38.16 -9.14 -13.14
N HIS A 363 37.83 -8.60 -14.31
CA HIS A 363 38.53 -8.91 -15.56
C HIS A 363 39.97 -8.42 -15.62
N ALA A 364 40.32 -7.38 -14.86
CA ALA A 364 41.67 -6.82 -14.80
C ALA A 364 42.61 -7.61 -13.87
N LEU A 365 42.10 -8.61 -13.13
CA LEU A 365 42.91 -9.41 -12.23
C LEU A 365 43.75 -10.45 -12.97
N SER A 366 44.83 -10.90 -12.32
CA SER A 366 45.79 -11.83 -12.92
C SER A 366 45.19 -13.21 -13.15
N LEU A 367 45.66 -13.92 -14.18
CA LEU A 367 45.24 -15.30 -14.48
C LEU A 367 45.43 -16.24 -13.27
N ARG A 368 46.50 -16.07 -12.49
CA ARG A 368 46.74 -16.83 -11.25
C ARG A 368 45.61 -16.63 -10.24
N TRP A 369 45.04 -15.43 -10.16
CA TRP A 369 43.90 -15.16 -9.27
C TRP A 369 42.64 -15.89 -9.74
N HIS A 370 42.38 -15.92 -11.05
CA HIS A 370 41.25 -16.63 -11.64
C HIS A 370 41.36 -18.16 -11.52
N LEU A 371 42.54 -18.73 -11.70
CA LEU A 371 42.75 -20.19 -11.58
C LEU A 371 42.64 -20.70 -10.14
N GLY A 372 42.93 -19.85 -9.14
CA GLY A 372 42.91 -20.23 -7.73
C GLY A 372 41.54 -20.14 -7.04
N ARG A 373 40.46 -19.75 -7.75
CA ARG A 373 39.14 -19.48 -7.16
C ARG A 373 38.01 -19.98 -8.05
N LYS A 374 36.92 -20.45 -7.43
CA LYS A 374 35.71 -20.85 -8.15
C LYS A 374 34.98 -19.60 -8.68
N THR A 375 34.90 -19.41 -9.99
CA THR A 375 34.31 -18.21 -10.63
C THR A 375 32.86 -17.95 -10.19
N GLY A 376 32.04 -19.00 -10.07
CA GLY A 376 30.65 -18.87 -9.61
C GLY A 376 30.52 -18.37 -8.17
N GLU A 377 31.48 -18.72 -7.31
CA GLU A 377 31.52 -18.29 -5.92
C GLU A 377 31.89 -16.81 -5.78
N VAL A 378 32.90 -16.38 -6.55
CA VAL A 378 33.34 -14.98 -6.65
C VAL A 378 32.18 -14.11 -7.13
N LEU A 379 31.50 -14.50 -8.21
CA LEU A 379 30.39 -13.73 -8.77
C LEU A 379 29.22 -13.62 -7.77
N ARG A 380 28.90 -14.71 -7.05
CA ARG A 380 27.89 -14.69 -5.97
C ARG A 380 28.30 -13.80 -4.80
N SER A 381 29.59 -13.71 -4.47
CA SER A 381 30.07 -12.80 -3.42
C SER A 381 29.94 -11.33 -3.83
N VAL A 382 30.22 -11.03 -5.10
CA VAL A 382 30.10 -9.70 -5.70
C VAL A 382 28.65 -9.25 -5.76
N ASP A 383 27.74 -10.12 -6.19
CA ASP A 383 26.31 -9.80 -6.27
C ASP A 383 25.70 -9.54 -4.87
N ARG A 384 25.97 -10.45 -3.90
CA ARG A 384 25.58 -10.25 -2.49
C ARG A 384 26.18 -8.98 -1.90
N GLY A 385 27.45 -8.71 -2.17
CA GLY A 385 28.15 -7.51 -1.71
C GLY A 385 27.50 -6.24 -2.25
N THR A 386 27.19 -6.20 -3.54
CA THR A 386 26.59 -5.04 -4.19
C THR A 386 25.17 -4.77 -3.68
N SER A 387 24.34 -5.81 -3.58
CA SER A 387 22.98 -5.70 -3.02
C SER A 387 23.00 -5.26 -1.55
N SER A 388 23.93 -5.79 -0.76
CA SER A 388 24.10 -5.41 0.65
C SER A 388 24.54 -3.94 0.80
N ILE A 389 25.50 -3.49 0.00
CA ILE A 389 25.94 -2.09 -0.03
C ILE A 389 24.77 -1.17 -0.32
N ASN A 390 24.01 -1.46 -1.38
CA ASN A 390 22.89 -0.65 -1.81
C ASN A 390 21.78 -0.56 -0.74
N SER A 391 21.47 -1.68 -0.11
CA SER A 391 20.47 -1.76 0.96
C SER A 391 20.92 -1.00 2.22
N LEU A 392 22.17 -1.20 2.63
CA LEU A 392 22.75 -0.55 3.81
C LEU A 392 22.78 0.97 3.63
N LEU A 393 23.16 1.43 2.46
CA LEU A 393 23.20 2.82 2.08
C LEU A 393 21.82 3.48 2.09
N SER A 394 20.83 2.83 1.47
CA SER A 394 19.43 3.25 1.50
C SER A 394 18.94 3.39 2.96
N TYR A 395 19.27 2.41 3.80
CA TYR A 395 18.94 2.44 5.23
C TYR A 395 19.62 3.58 5.99
N ILE A 396 20.89 3.90 5.69
CA ILE A 396 21.57 5.05 6.30
C ILE A 396 20.87 6.35 5.93
N VAL A 397 20.59 6.56 4.65
CA VAL A 397 20.02 7.83 4.15
C VAL A 397 18.56 8.03 4.57
N PHE A 398 17.76 6.96 4.63
CA PHE A 398 16.32 7.07 4.88
C PHE A 398 15.85 6.67 6.27
N SER A 399 16.69 6.02 7.07
CA SER A 399 16.33 5.64 8.43
C SER A 399 17.27 6.27 9.43
N ILE A 400 18.59 6.06 9.31
CA ILE A 400 19.53 6.53 10.33
C ILE A 400 19.65 8.06 10.32
N LEU A 401 19.97 8.68 9.18
CA LEU A 401 20.15 10.13 9.10
C LEU A 401 18.88 10.90 9.54
N PRO A 402 17.67 10.56 9.06
CA PRO A 402 16.45 11.23 9.49
C PRO A 402 16.17 11.06 10.98
N THR A 403 16.42 9.88 11.58
CA THR A 403 16.21 9.69 13.01
C THR A 403 17.14 10.55 13.86
N ILE A 404 18.41 10.71 13.45
CA ILE A 404 19.34 11.62 14.14
C ILE A 404 18.86 13.07 14.01
N ALA A 405 18.42 13.48 12.82
CA ALA A 405 17.86 14.81 12.60
C ALA A 405 16.60 15.04 13.46
N ASP A 406 15.70 14.05 13.55
CA ASP A 406 14.48 14.12 14.36
C ASP A 406 14.80 14.27 15.86
N ILE A 407 15.82 13.56 16.36
CA ILE A 407 16.31 13.71 17.75
C ILE A 407 16.82 15.14 17.99
N ILE A 408 17.64 15.68 17.08
CA ILE A 408 18.18 17.04 17.19
C ILE A 408 17.06 18.07 17.16
N ILE A 409 16.14 17.97 16.21
CA ILE A 409 15.00 18.87 16.08
C ILE A 409 14.12 18.82 17.33
N GLY A 410 13.88 17.61 17.87
CA GLY A 410 13.14 17.43 19.11
C GLY A 410 13.80 18.14 20.30
N ILE A 411 15.11 17.96 20.49
CA ILE A 411 15.87 18.62 21.57
C ILE A 411 15.79 20.14 21.44
N VAL A 412 16.01 20.68 20.22
CA VAL A 412 15.91 22.12 19.96
C VAL A 412 14.50 22.62 20.28
N TYR A 413 13.47 21.94 19.80
CA TYR A 413 12.07 22.32 20.02
C TYR A 413 11.68 22.36 21.50
N PHE A 414 12.06 21.35 22.29
CA PHE A 414 11.76 21.32 23.73
C PHE A 414 12.52 22.39 24.52
N THR A 415 13.77 22.66 24.14
CA THR A 415 14.60 23.69 24.76
C THR A 415 14.02 25.09 24.53
N THR A 416 13.54 25.38 23.30
CA THR A 416 13.01 26.70 22.96
C THR A 416 11.60 26.95 23.51
N ASN A 417 10.74 25.92 23.60
CA ASN A 417 9.33 26.10 23.96
C ASN A 417 9.00 25.95 25.45
N PHE A 418 9.75 25.13 26.19
CA PHE A 418 9.42 24.82 27.59
C PHE A 418 10.49 25.35 28.56
N ASN A 419 11.70 24.78 28.52
CA ASN A 419 12.88 25.20 29.27
C ASN A 419 14.10 24.36 28.84
N ALA A 420 15.32 24.85 29.03
CA ALA A 420 16.55 24.09 28.79
C ALA A 420 16.63 22.78 29.59
N TRP A 421 16.07 22.75 30.81
CA TRP A 421 16.03 21.53 31.64
C TRP A 421 15.26 20.39 30.98
N PHE A 422 14.15 20.66 30.29
CA PHE A 422 13.41 19.64 29.56
C PHE A 422 14.21 19.09 28.37
N GLY A 423 14.90 19.97 27.64
CA GLY A 423 15.82 19.58 26.57
C GLY A 423 16.95 18.66 27.07
N LEU A 424 17.51 18.97 28.24
CA LEU A 424 18.57 18.16 28.86
C LEU A 424 18.09 16.75 29.23
N ILE A 425 16.88 16.61 29.80
CA ILE A 425 16.30 15.31 30.13
C ILE A 425 16.14 14.45 28.85
N VAL A 426 15.60 15.03 27.77
CA VAL A 426 15.42 14.33 26.50
C VAL A 426 16.77 13.91 25.90
N PHE A 427 17.76 14.80 25.94
CA PHE A 427 19.11 14.51 25.47
C PHE A 427 19.75 13.33 26.23
N VAL A 428 19.69 13.34 27.56
CA VAL A 428 20.22 12.25 28.40
C VAL A 428 19.49 10.94 28.10
N CYS A 429 18.17 10.97 27.96
CA CYS A 429 17.37 9.79 27.62
C CYS A 429 17.79 9.19 26.27
N MET A 430 17.93 10.01 25.23
CA MET A 430 18.33 9.56 23.89
C MET A 430 19.77 9.05 23.86
N ALA A 431 20.70 9.71 24.57
CA ALA A 431 22.09 9.29 24.67
C ALA A 431 22.23 7.93 25.39
N LEU A 432 21.49 7.75 26.49
CA LEU A 432 21.44 6.49 27.24
C LEU A 432 20.84 5.37 26.38
N TYR A 433 19.72 5.65 25.70
CA TYR A 433 19.09 4.71 24.78
C TYR A 433 20.06 4.25 23.67
N LEU A 434 20.77 5.20 23.04
CA LEU A 434 21.73 4.89 21.98
C LEU A 434 22.88 4.02 22.50
N THR A 435 23.44 4.38 23.65
CA THR A 435 24.57 3.67 24.26
C THR A 435 24.20 2.23 24.61
N ILE A 436 23.06 2.03 25.30
CA ILE A 436 22.57 0.69 25.66
C ILE A 436 22.28 -0.11 24.39
N THR A 437 21.65 0.51 23.39
CA THR A 437 21.32 -0.17 22.12
C THR A 437 22.58 -0.64 21.40
N ILE A 438 23.64 0.17 21.32
CA ILE A 438 24.92 -0.21 20.71
C ILE A 438 25.53 -1.41 21.45
N VAL A 439 25.61 -1.34 22.78
CA VAL A 439 26.17 -2.41 23.62
C VAL A 439 25.42 -3.74 23.42
N ILE A 440 24.08 -3.70 23.51
CA ILE A 440 23.23 -4.88 23.29
C ILE A 440 23.37 -5.40 21.85
N THR A 441 23.44 -4.51 20.86
CA THR A 441 23.56 -4.90 19.45
C THR A 441 24.91 -5.57 19.18
N GLU A 442 26.01 -5.04 19.71
CA GLU A 442 27.33 -5.66 19.57
C GLU A 442 27.37 -7.04 20.24
N TRP A 443 26.83 -7.14 21.45
CA TRP A 443 26.68 -8.40 22.16
C TRP A 443 25.87 -9.40 21.34
N ARG A 444 24.66 -9.05 20.91
CA ARG A 444 23.78 -9.88 20.06
C ARG A 444 24.43 -10.29 18.74
N THR A 445 25.20 -9.39 18.13
CA THR A 445 25.90 -9.66 16.86
C THR A 445 26.96 -10.75 17.03
N LYS A 446 27.67 -10.77 18.16
CA LYS A 446 28.64 -11.83 18.47
C LYS A 446 27.97 -13.20 18.51
N TYR A 447 26.86 -13.35 19.24
CA TYR A 447 26.10 -14.62 19.29
C TYR A 447 25.56 -15.03 17.93
N ARG A 448 24.99 -14.08 17.16
CA ARG A 448 24.52 -14.35 15.79
C ARG A 448 25.64 -14.85 14.87
N ARG A 449 26.87 -14.31 14.99
CA ARG A 449 28.03 -14.76 14.21
C ARG A 449 28.40 -16.19 14.58
N GLU A 450 28.52 -16.49 15.88
CA GLU A 450 28.85 -17.84 16.33
C GLU A 450 27.79 -18.87 15.94
N MET A 451 26.51 -18.52 16.06
CA MET A 451 25.38 -19.34 15.64
C MET A 451 25.44 -19.65 14.14
N ASN A 452 25.68 -18.63 13.30
CA ASN A 452 25.83 -18.83 11.87
C ASN A 452 27.02 -19.73 11.53
N THR A 453 28.16 -19.59 12.21
CA THR A 453 29.32 -20.47 11.97
C THR A 453 28.98 -21.94 12.25
N ARG A 454 28.28 -22.23 13.36
CA ARG A 454 27.85 -23.59 13.72
C ARG A 454 26.83 -24.17 12.74
N ASP A 455 25.88 -23.37 12.29
CA ASP A 455 24.92 -23.77 11.25
C ASP A 455 25.63 -24.15 9.94
N ASN A 456 26.63 -23.36 9.54
CA ASN A 456 27.43 -23.67 8.35
C ASN A 456 28.28 -24.92 8.51
N GLU A 457 28.86 -25.16 9.70
CA GLU A 457 29.56 -26.41 10.01
C GLU A 457 28.63 -27.63 9.87
N ALA A 458 27.40 -27.55 10.39
CA ALA A 458 26.42 -28.63 10.27
C ALA A 458 26.00 -28.89 8.82
N LYS A 459 25.70 -27.82 8.06
CA LYS A 459 25.36 -27.91 6.63
C LYS A 459 26.51 -28.46 5.80
N SER A 460 27.74 -28.02 6.05
CA SER A 460 28.92 -28.52 5.35
C SER A 460 29.11 -30.02 5.54
N LYS A 461 28.86 -30.55 6.75
CA LYS A 461 28.91 -31.99 7.01
C LYS A 461 27.81 -32.77 6.29
N ALA A 462 26.59 -32.23 6.25
CA ALA A 462 25.49 -32.86 5.52
C ALA A 462 25.77 -32.95 4.02
N VAL A 463 26.26 -31.86 3.43
CA VAL A 463 26.63 -31.82 2.00
C VAL A 463 27.77 -32.80 1.71
N ASP A 464 28.81 -32.85 2.54
CA ASP A 464 29.94 -33.78 2.38
C ASP A 464 29.50 -35.25 2.45
N SER A 465 28.58 -35.58 3.37
CA SER A 465 28.01 -36.93 3.50
C SER A 465 27.16 -37.32 2.28
N LEU A 466 26.38 -36.39 1.72
CA LEU A 466 25.54 -36.64 0.56
C LEU A 466 26.33 -36.69 -0.76
N LEU A 467 27.38 -35.87 -0.91
CA LEU A 467 28.27 -35.93 -2.06
C LEU A 467 29.04 -37.25 -2.11
N ASN A 468 29.46 -37.77 -0.95
CA ASN A 468 30.16 -39.03 -0.83
C ASN A 468 29.24 -40.19 -0.43
N PHE A 469 27.98 -40.15 -0.90
CA PHE A 469 26.97 -41.15 -0.57
C PHE A 469 27.42 -42.59 -0.87
N GLU A 470 28.11 -42.78 -1.99
CA GLU A 470 28.67 -44.09 -2.38
C GLU A 470 29.62 -44.62 -1.30
N THR A 471 30.56 -43.80 -0.83
CA THR A 471 31.51 -44.19 0.22
C THR A 471 30.79 -44.54 1.53
N VAL A 472 29.79 -43.74 1.93
CA VAL A 472 29.01 -44.01 3.14
C VAL A 472 28.31 -45.37 3.05
N LYS A 473 27.76 -45.71 1.88
CA LYS A 473 27.12 -47.01 1.63
C LYS A 473 28.13 -48.16 1.56
N TYR A 474 29.28 -47.97 0.92
CA TYR A 474 30.34 -48.99 0.86
C TYR A 474 30.83 -49.43 2.23
N TYR A 475 30.95 -48.50 3.19
CA TYR A 475 31.40 -48.80 4.55
C TYR A 475 30.27 -49.07 5.54
N ASN A 476 29.00 -49.06 5.11
CA ASN A 476 27.82 -49.18 5.98
C ASN A 476 27.86 -48.20 7.18
N ALA A 477 28.33 -46.97 6.93
CA ALA A 477 28.62 -45.96 7.95
C ALA A 477 27.47 -44.95 8.16
N GLU A 478 26.24 -45.33 7.79
CA GLU A 478 25.07 -44.44 7.78
C GLU A 478 24.74 -43.91 9.18
N SER A 479 24.70 -44.80 10.17
CA SER A 479 24.43 -44.45 11.57
C SER A 479 25.51 -43.52 12.14
N TYR A 480 26.76 -43.68 11.72
CA TYR A 480 27.86 -42.81 12.13
C TYR A 480 27.69 -41.39 11.59
N GLU A 481 27.40 -41.22 10.30
CA GLU A 481 27.21 -39.89 9.71
C GLU A 481 25.94 -39.21 10.23
N VAL A 482 24.86 -39.96 10.47
CA VAL A 482 23.64 -39.44 11.12
C VAL A 482 23.94 -38.92 12.53
N ASN A 483 24.69 -39.68 13.34
CA ASN A 483 25.09 -39.25 14.68
C ASN A 483 26.03 -38.04 14.64
N ARG A 484 26.98 -38.01 13.71
CA ARG A 484 27.90 -36.88 13.51
C ARG A 484 27.20 -35.60 13.09
N PHE A 485 26.13 -35.72 12.31
CA PHE A 485 25.25 -34.60 11.97
C PHE A 485 24.41 -34.18 13.18
N ASN A 486 23.82 -35.12 13.91
CA ASN A 486 23.07 -34.84 15.14
C ASN A 486 23.92 -34.08 16.18
N ASP A 487 25.18 -34.50 16.39
CA ASP A 487 26.13 -33.80 17.26
C ASP A 487 26.41 -32.36 16.80
N ALA A 488 26.45 -32.12 15.49
CA ALA A 488 26.63 -30.77 14.95
C ALA A 488 25.38 -29.90 15.21
N ILE A 489 24.19 -30.48 15.09
CA ILE A 489 22.92 -29.81 15.40
C ILE A 489 22.80 -29.52 16.90
N LEU A 490 23.16 -30.46 17.78
CA LEU A 490 23.18 -30.23 19.23
C LEU A 490 24.13 -29.09 19.61
N LYS A 491 25.34 -29.06 19.02
CA LYS A 491 26.31 -27.96 19.22
C LYS A 491 25.79 -26.61 18.72
N TYR A 492 24.97 -26.59 17.67
CA TYR A 492 24.26 -25.40 17.22
C TYR A 492 23.16 -24.99 18.21
N GLN A 493 22.34 -25.94 18.67
CA GLN A 493 21.21 -25.70 19.59
C GLN A 493 21.66 -25.15 20.95
N VAL A 494 22.72 -25.69 21.54
CA VAL A 494 23.26 -25.22 22.84
C VAL A 494 23.71 -23.75 22.80
N ARG A 495 24.08 -23.24 21.62
CA ARG A 495 24.52 -21.84 21.43
C ARG A 495 23.47 -20.91 20.87
N ALA A 496 22.43 -21.45 20.23
CA ALA A 496 21.23 -20.68 19.96
C ALA A 496 20.60 -20.39 21.32
N PRO A 497 20.53 -19.13 21.78
CA PRO A 497 19.90 -18.85 23.06
C PRO A 497 18.48 -19.42 23.01
N GLU A 498 18.12 -20.27 23.98
CA GLU A 498 16.78 -20.79 24.18
C GLU A 498 15.79 -19.62 24.07
N ARG A 499 15.11 -19.57 22.93
CA ARG A 499 14.03 -18.61 22.73
C ARG A 499 12.82 -19.23 23.42
N HIS A 500 12.72 -18.92 24.71
CA HIS A 500 11.72 -19.38 25.67
C HIS A 500 11.85 -20.85 26.10
N PRO A 501 12.05 -21.14 27.40
CA PRO A 501 11.56 -22.39 27.92
C PRO A 501 10.03 -22.31 27.82
N ASN A 502 9.43 -23.15 26.98
CA ASN A 502 8.01 -23.46 27.10
C ASN A 502 7.80 -23.96 28.54
N ARG A 503 7.33 -23.08 29.41
CA ARG A 503 6.74 -23.45 30.68
C ARG A 503 5.53 -24.32 30.34
N GLY A 504 5.64 -25.60 30.70
CA GLY A 504 4.52 -26.48 31.00
C GLY A 504 3.73 -26.98 29.80
N ILE A 505 4.18 -28.10 29.23
CA ILE A 505 3.30 -29.27 29.08
C ILE A 505 4.17 -30.48 29.42
N THR A 506 4.38 -30.69 30.72
CA THR A 506 4.67 -32.03 31.23
C THR A 506 3.39 -32.83 31.11
N ALA A 507 3.55 -34.06 30.63
CA ALA A 507 2.54 -35.09 30.63
C ALA A 507 1.90 -35.23 32.03
N GLU A 508 0.59 -35.12 32.06
CA GLU A 508 -0.37 -35.98 32.79
C GLU A 508 -1.72 -35.90 32.08
#